data_AF-A6GIR8-F1
#
_entry.id   AF-A6GIR8-F1
#
_cell.length_a   1.000
_cell.length_b   1.000
_cell.length_c   1.000
_cell.angle_alpha   90.00
_cell.angle_beta   90.00
_cell.angle_gamma   90.00
#
_symmetry.space_group_name_H-M   'P 1'
#
loop_
_entity.id
_entity.type
_entity.pdbx_description
1 polymer ?
#
loop_
_entity_poly.entity_id
_entity_poly.type
_entity_poly.pdbx_seq_one_letter_code
_entity_poly.pdbx_strand_id
1 'polypeptide(L)'
;MNASTPSPSDEFEVPSVTLRYRLQDEDDWQEREVGFEEFFGGGASQPSDLFHDVDWIPQHAAVNLLDVETADLAVTEVTFSGRGGERLTVKETFWNHGHSRIIEVMQQLGPDEEPYWEVIVDLRRESGSETYELIRLGRERGAVVPLHHAISHARPDGSRRDVTIYPSRPDRR
;
A
#
# COMPACT_ATOMS: atom_id res chain seq x y z
N MET A 1 32.05 -40.96 5.21
CA MET A 1 31.44 -39.95 4.33
C MET A 1 30.24 -39.41 5.10
N ASN A 2 30.40 -38.29 5.80
CA ASN A 2 29.29 -37.67 6.52
C ASN A 2 28.57 -36.73 5.55
N ALA A 3 27.31 -37.05 5.26
CA ALA A 3 26.40 -36.15 4.59
C ALA A 3 26.21 -34.91 5.47
N SER A 4 26.57 -33.74 4.95
CA SER A 4 26.21 -32.46 5.55
C SER A 4 24.72 -32.26 5.26
N THR A 5 23.89 -32.42 6.28
CA THR A 5 22.50 -31.99 6.25
C THR A 5 22.50 -30.46 6.30
N PRO A 6 21.88 -29.75 5.36
CA PRO A 6 21.70 -28.30 5.50
C PRO A 6 20.78 -28.03 6.70
N SER A 7 21.20 -27.13 7.59
CA SER A 7 20.38 -26.65 8.72
C SER A 7 19.11 -25.96 8.19
N PRO A 8 17.92 -26.26 8.74
CA PRO A 8 16.69 -25.57 8.40
C PRO A 8 16.47 -24.43 9.38
N SER A 9 16.89 -23.21 9.04
CA SER A 9 16.36 -21.95 9.61
C SER A 9 17.19 -20.75 9.12
N ASP A 10 17.09 -20.41 7.83
CA ASP A 10 16.89 -18.99 7.52
C ASP A 10 15.39 -18.77 7.72
N GLU A 11 14.97 -18.72 8.99
CA GLU A 11 13.65 -18.19 9.33
C GLU A 11 13.70 -16.72 8.90
N PHE A 12 13.14 -16.41 7.74
CA PHE A 12 12.82 -15.03 7.38
C PHE A 12 11.95 -14.50 8.51
N GLU A 13 12.57 -13.73 9.39
CA GLU A 13 11.94 -13.32 10.62
C GLU A 13 10.84 -12.32 10.26
N VAL A 14 9.61 -12.70 10.60
CA VAL A 14 8.40 -12.02 10.17
C VAL A 14 8.39 -10.58 10.72
N PRO A 15 8.18 -9.55 9.88
CA PRO A 15 8.19 -8.17 10.34
C PRO A 15 6.99 -7.89 11.25
N SER A 16 7.17 -6.99 12.21
CA SER A 16 6.06 -6.53 13.05
C SER A 16 5.14 -5.62 12.25
N VAL A 17 3.82 -5.77 12.42
CA VAL A 17 2.81 -4.94 11.74
C VAL A 17 2.01 -4.14 12.77
N THR A 18 2.06 -2.83 12.66
CA THR A 18 1.25 -1.91 13.47
C THR A 18 0.23 -1.23 12.57
N LEU A 19 -1.05 -1.33 12.93
CA LEU A 19 -2.16 -0.64 12.27
C LEU A 19 -2.69 0.45 13.20
N ARG A 20 -2.75 1.67 12.68
CA ARG A 20 -3.39 2.82 13.33
C ARG A 20 -4.49 3.34 12.44
N TYR A 21 -5.58 3.82 13.01
CA TYR A 21 -6.66 4.43 12.24
C TYR A 21 -7.37 5.52 13.02
N ARG A 22 -8.10 6.36 12.29
CA ARG A 22 -8.92 7.43 12.85
C ARG A 22 -10.25 7.51 12.08
N LEU A 23 -11.35 7.68 12.80
CA LEU A 23 -12.68 7.85 12.23
C LEU A 23 -12.92 9.30 11.78
N GLN A 24 -13.92 9.55 10.92
CA GLN A 24 -14.22 10.90 10.40
C GLN A 24 -14.63 11.91 11.46
N ASP A 25 -15.37 11.44 12.48
CA ASP A 25 -15.90 12.29 13.55
C ASP A 25 -15.09 12.19 14.86
N GLU A 26 -13.92 11.56 14.81
CA GLU A 26 -13.03 11.39 15.96
C GLU A 26 -11.67 12.03 15.71
N ASP A 27 -11.12 12.67 16.75
CA ASP A 27 -9.77 13.24 16.70
C ASP A 27 -8.69 12.23 17.14
N ASP A 28 -9.09 11.20 17.90
CA ASP A 28 -8.19 10.24 18.51
C ASP A 28 -7.78 9.12 17.54
N TRP A 29 -6.52 8.70 17.64
CA TRP A 29 -6.02 7.54 16.94
C TRP A 29 -6.31 6.27 17.73
N GLN A 30 -6.85 5.28 17.03
CA GLN A 30 -6.90 3.91 17.48
C GLN A 30 -5.67 3.17 16.97
N GLU A 31 -5.10 2.28 17.77
CA GLU A 31 -3.89 1.52 17.43
C GLU A 31 -4.07 0.05 17.80
N ARG A 32 -3.54 -0.82 16.94
CA ARG A 32 -3.55 -2.27 17.11
C ARG A 32 -2.32 -2.90 16.48
N GLU A 33 -1.76 -3.88 17.17
CA GLU A 33 -0.79 -4.80 16.58
C GLU A 33 -1.52 -5.90 15.80
N VAL A 34 -1.07 -6.17 14.58
CA VAL A 34 -1.70 -7.12 13.66
C VAL A 34 -0.70 -8.22 13.34
N GLY A 35 -1.16 -9.48 13.32
CA GLY A 35 -0.32 -10.58 12.86
C GLY A 35 0.00 -10.42 11.37
N PHE A 36 1.23 -10.70 10.96
CA PHE A 36 1.61 -10.61 9.54
C PHE A 36 0.73 -11.50 8.65
N GLU A 37 0.44 -12.73 9.07
CA GLU A 37 -0.47 -13.63 8.35
C GLU A 37 -1.91 -13.13 8.33
N GLU A 38 -2.35 -12.45 9.40
CA GLU A 38 -3.66 -11.82 9.49
C GLU A 38 -3.79 -10.69 8.45
N PHE A 39 -2.76 -9.85 8.32
CA PHE A 39 -2.73 -8.75 7.35
C PHE A 39 -2.93 -9.25 5.91
N PHE A 40 -2.26 -10.34 5.55
CA PHE A 40 -2.38 -10.95 4.22
C PHE A 40 -3.51 -12.00 4.11
N GLY A 41 -4.37 -12.14 5.12
CA GLY A 41 -5.55 -12.99 5.06
C GLY A 41 -5.27 -14.50 4.95
N GLY A 42 -4.16 -15.00 5.52
CA GLY A 42 -3.84 -16.43 5.66
C GLY A 42 -3.65 -17.23 4.36
N GLY A 43 -3.90 -16.64 3.19
CA GLY A 43 -3.84 -17.30 1.88
C GLY A 43 -3.65 -16.37 0.68
N ALA A 44 -3.45 -15.06 0.87
CA ALA A 44 -3.10 -14.16 -0.23
C ALA A 44 -1.64 -14.37 -0.65
N SER A 45 -1.35 -14.07 -1.93
CA SER A 45 0.01 -13.96 -2.44
C SER A 45 0.73 -12.82 -1.72
N GLN A 46 1.52 -13.16 -0.71
CA GLN A 46 2.44 -12.23 -0.08
C GLN A 46 3.46 -11.75 -1.12
N PRO A 47 3.91 -10.48 -1.06
CA PRO A 47 5.02 -10.05 -1.89
C PRO A 47 6.26 -10.90 -1.57
N SER A 48 7.01 -11.31 -2.59
CA SER A 48 8.26 -12.05 -2.39
C SER A 48 9.31 -11.23 -1.66
N ASP A 49 9.19 -9.90 -1.73
CA ASP A 49 10.03 -8.94 -1.04
C ASP A 49 9.18 -7.77 -0.56
N LEU A 50 8.63 -7.88 0.65
CA LEU A 50 7.73 -6.88 1.25
C LEU A 50 8.31 -5.47 1.21
N PHE A 51 9.61 -5.35 1.48
CA PHE A 51 10.25 -4.06 1.63
C PHE A 51 10.75 -3.50 0.31
N HIS A 52 10.84 -4.24 -0.78
CA HIS A 52 11.29 -3.71 -2.09
C HIS A 52 10.19 -3.69 -3.16
N ASP A 53 9.16 -4.53 -3.03
CA ASP A 53 7.99 -4.52 -3.91
C ASP A 53 6.91 -3.65 -3.26
N VAL A 54 6.56 -2.53 -3.88
CA VAL A 54 5.50 -1.62 -3.40
C VAL A 54 4.23 -1.69 -4.24
N ASP A 55 4.23 -2.47 -5.34
CA ASP A 55 3.11 -2.52 -6.28
C ASP A 55 1.91 -3.30 -5.74
N TRP A 56 2.10 -4.08 -4.67
CA TRP A 56 1.01 -4.74 -3.96
C TRP A 56 0.16 -3.77 -3.14
N ILE A 57 0.70 -2.62 -2.70
CA ILE A 57 0.06 -1.72 -1.73
C ILE A 57 -1.36 -1.29 -2.14
N PRO A 58 -1.64 -0.86 -3.39
CA PRO A 58 -3.00 -0.46 -3.78
C PRO A 58 -4.06 -1.56 -3.63
N GLN A 59 -3.63 -2.83 -3.64
CA GLN A 59 -4.50 -4.00 -3.60
C GLN A 59 -4.80 -4.44 -2.15
N HIS A 60 -3.95 -4.08 -1.21
CA HIS A 60 -4.06 -4.48 0.20
C HIS A 60 -4.49 -3.28 1.05
N ALA A 61 -5.80 -3.07 1.14
CA ALA A 61 -6.37 -2.04 1.98
C ALA A 61 -6.30 -2.45 3.47
N ALA A 62 -5.79 -1.54 4.31
CA ALA A 62 -5.77 -1.72 5.76
C ALA A 62 -7.19 -1.93 6.34
N VAL A 63 -8.19 -1.43 5.62
CA VAL A 63 -9.61 -1.43 5.98
C VAL A 63 -10.15 -2.84 6.21
N ASN A 64 -9.69 -3.86 5.47
CA ASN A 64 -10.18 -5.23 5.61
C ASN A 64 -9.85 -5.87 6.97
N LEU A 65 -8.99 -5.23 7.77
CA LEU A 65 -8.55 -5.67 9.10
C LEU A 65 -9.31 -4.96 10.23
N LEU A 66 -10.16 -4.00 9.87
CA LEU A 66 -10.95 -3.20 10.79
C LEU A 66 -12.41 -3.65 10.68
N ASP A 67 -13.09 -3.76 11.82
CA ASP A 67 -14.54 -3.94 11.88
C ASP A 67 -15.24 -2.58 11.80
N VAL A 68 -14.88 -1.80 10.78
CA VAL A 68 -15.32 -0.41 10.54
C VAL A 68 -15.57 -0.24 9.05
N GLU A 69 -16.67 0.43 8.68
CA GLU A 69 -16.94 0.73 7.28
C GLU A 69 -15.95 1.77 6.73
N THR A 70 -15.50 1.60 5.49
CA THR A 70 -14.61 2.58 4.84
C THR A 70 -15.18 3.99 4.81
N ALA A 71 -16.52 4.10 4.80
CA ALA A 71 -17.22 5.38 4.82
C ALA A 71 -16.99 6.18 6.11
N ASP A 72 -16.71 5.50 7.22
CA ASP A 72 -16.50 6.09 8.54
C ASP A 72 -15.02 6.38 8.82
N LEU A 73 -14.10 5.84 8.01
CA LEU A 73 -12.67 6.06 8.14
C LEU A 73 -12.27 7.43 7.59
N ALA A 74 -11.44 8.15 8.35
CA ALA A 74 -10.71 9.31 7.85
C ALA A 74 -9.33 8.90 7.34
N VAL A 75 -8.60 8.13 8.14
CA VAL A 75 -7.20 7.77 7.88
C VAL A 75 -6.90 6.38 8.42
N THR A 76 -6.10 5.61 7.69
CA THR A 76 -5.39 4.41 8.18
C THR A 76 -3.89 4.61 8.01
N GLU A 77 -3.09 4.00 8.87
CA GLU A 77 -1.64 3.96 8.79
C GLU A 77 -1.17 2.55 9.18
N VAL A 78 -0.54 1.85 8.26
CA VAL A 78 0.10 0.55 8.48
C VAL A 78 1.60 0.76 8.47
N THR A 79 2.29 0.23 9.48
CA THR A 79 3.74 0.19 9.52
C THR A 79 4.24 -1.25 9.64
N PHE A 80 5.09 -1.65 8.70
CA PHE A 80 5.92 -2.85 8.80
C PHE A 80 7.31 -2.44 9.28
N SER A 81 7.83 -3.11 10.30
CA SER A 81 9.21 -2.89 10.79
C SER A 81 10.00 -4.19 10.72
N GLY A 82 11.10 -4.16 9.96
CA GLY A 82 12.10 -5.22 9.89
C GLY A 82 13.15 -5.08 11.00
N ARG A 83 13.97 -6.11 11.19
CA ARG A 83 15.04 -6.09 12.21
C ARG A 83 16.32 -5.42 11.75
N GLY A 84 16.56 -5.30 10.45
CA GLY A 84 17.70 -4.60 9.87
C GLY A 84 17.55 -3.08 9.86
N GLY A 85 16.45 -2.56 10.40
CA GLY A 85 16.09 -1.14 10.34
C GLY A 85 15.20 -0.80 9.15
N GLU A 86 14.76 -1.80 8.39
CA GLU A 86 13.79 -1.65 7.32
C GLU A 86 12.45 -1.18 7.89
N ARG A 87 11.83 -0.23 7.21
CA ARG A 87 10.50 0.27 7.58
C ARG A 87 9.70 0.58 6.33
N LEU A 88 8.48 0.07 6.28
CA LEU A 88 7.48 0.44 5.27
C LEU A 88 6.28 1.02 6.01
N THR A 89 5.95 2.28 5.74
CA THR A 89 4.75 2.93 6.23
C THR A 89 3.83 3.23 5.06
N VAL A 90 2.59 2.77 5.15
CA VAL A 90 1.51 3.01 4.19
C VAL A 90 0.42 3.75 4.92
N LYS A 91 0.10 4.96 4.47
CA LYS A 91 -0.97 5.77 5.06
C LYS A 91 -2.04 6.06 4.02
N GLU A 92 -3.28 5.72 4.31
CA GLU A 92 -4.41 5.99 3.44
C GLU A 92 -5.28 7.08 4.05
N THR A 93 -5.63 8.12 3.29
CA THR A 93 -6.61 9.14 3.69
C THR A 93 -7.83 9.01 2.81
N PHE A 94 -9.02 8.90 3.40
CA PHE A 94 -10.26 8.58 2.70
C PHE A 94 -11.22 9.78 2.64
N TRP A 95 -12.00 9.85 1.58
CA TRP A 95 -13.15 10.72 1.45
C TRP A 95 -14.14 10.14 0.43
N ASN A 96 -15.25 10.85 0.19
CA ASN A 96 -16.32 10.39 -0.71
C ASN A 96 -16.82 8.99 -0.29
N HIS A 97 -17.14 8.82 1.00
CA HIS A 97 -17.60 7.54 1.57
C HIS A 97 -16.62 6.38 1.32
N GLY A 98 -15.32 6.65 1.37
CA GLY A 98 -14.28 5.65 1.13
C GLY A 98 -14.04 5.31 -0.34
N HIS A 99 -14.75 5.95 -1.28
CA HIS A 99 -14.56 5.73 -2.71
C HIS A 99 -13.37 6.48 -3.29
N SER A 100 -12.77 7.39 -2.55
CA SER A 100 -11.57 8.11 -2.98
C SER A 100 -10.57 8.13 -1.85
N ARG A 101 -9.30 7.94 -2.22
CA ARG A 101 -8.21 7.87 -1.26
C ARG A 101 -6.89 8.39 -1.81
N ILE A 102 -6.05 8.86 -0.89
CA ILE A 102 -4.63 9.12 -1.10
C ILE A 102 -3.88 8.08 -0.30
N ILE A 103 -2.96 7.38 -0.95
CA ILE A 103 -2.06 6.41 -0.32
C ILE A 103 -0.66 7.01 -0.34
N GLU A 104 -0.12 7.31 0.83
CA GLU A 104 1.27 7.74 1.01
C GLU A 104 2.10 6.49 1.37
N VAL A 105 3.13 6.21 0.58
CA VAL A 105 4.08 5.11 0.78
C VAL A 105 5.43 5.70 1.14
N MET A 106 5.96 5.30 2.28
CA MET A 106 7.31 5.64 2.76
C MET A 106 8.06 4.35 3.03
N GLN A 107 9.19 4.15 2.36
CA GLN A 107 10.03 2.96 2.53
C GLN A 107 11.46 3.37 2.85
N GLN A 108 11.99 2.80 3.93
CA GLN A 108 13.38 2.92 4.36
C GLN A 108 13.97 1.51 4.35
N LEU A 109 15.02 1.27 3.57
CA LEU A 109 15.69 -0.05 3.47
C LEU A 109 16.90 -0.17 4.40
N GLY A 110 17.48 0.96 4.81
CA GLY A 110 18.60 1.02 5.74
C GLY A 110 18.87 2.46 6.17
N PRO A 111 19.62 2.70 7.25
CA PRO A 111 19.78 4.05 7.83
C PRO A 111 20.43 5.08 6.90
N ASP A 112 21.23 4.63 5.92
CA ASP A 112 22.01 5.50 5.02
C ASP A 112 21.43 5.55 3.59
N GLU A 113 20.31 4.87 3.32
CA GLU A 113 19.67 4.85 2.01
C GLU A 113 18.67 5.99 1.85
N GLU A 114 18.58 6.57 0.64
CA GLU A 114 17.54 7.57 0.35
C GLU A 114 16.17 6.88 0.45
N PRO A 115 15.24 7.37 1.30
CA PRO A 115 13.94 6.73 1.45
C PRO A 115 13.16 6.84 0.15
N TYR A 116 12.55 5.72 -0.25
CA TYR A 116 11.55 5.73 -1.29
C TYR A 116 10.28 6.43 -0.76
N TRP A 117 9.70 7.27 -1.61
CA TRP A 117 8.44 7.93 -1.34
C TRP A 117 7.56 7.95 -2.58
N GLU A 118 6.31 7.57 -2.37
CA GLU A 118 5.28 7.62 -3.40
C GLU A 118 3.95 8.10 -2.80
N VAL A 119 3.20 8.84 -3.62
CA VAL A 119 1.80 9.17 -3.39
C VAL A 119 0.97 8.60 -4.53
N ILE A 120 0.00 7.78 -4.17
CA ILE A 120 -0.96 7.19 -5.08
C ILE A 120 -2.31 7.84 -4.80
N VAL A 121 -2.87 8.52 -5.79
CA VAL A 121 -4.19 9.14 -5.73
C VAL A 121 -5.15 8.25 -6.49
N ASP A 122 -6.13 7.69 -5.79
CA ASP A 122 -7.14 6.78 -6.32
C ASP A 122 -8.52 7.44 -6.15
N LEU A 123 -9.11 7.87 -7.25
CA LEU A 123 -10.28 8.75 -7.26
C LEU A 123 -11.46 8.07 -7.95
N ARG A 124 -12.64 8.16 -7.37
CA ARG A 124 -13.91 7.90 -8.05
C ARG A 124 -14.55 9.22 -8.44
N ARG A 125 -14.75 9.45 -9.74
CA ARG A 125 -15.38 10.68 -10.24
C ARG A 125 -16.91 10.57 -10.06
N GLU A 126 -17.52 11.55 -9.39
CA GLU A 126 -18.96 11.54 -9.06
C GLU A 126 -19.92 11.65 -10.26
N SER A 127 -19.41 11.90 -11.46
CA SER A 127 -20.22 12.11 -12.66
C SER A 127 -20.77 10.80 -13.24
N GLY A 128 -21.77 10.19 -12.57
CA GLY A 128 -22.75 9.20 -13.07
C GLY A 128 -22.21 7.91 -13.73
N SER A 129 -20.90 7.80 -13.85
CA SER A 129 -20.14 6.75 -14.50
C SER A 129 -19.14 6.28 -13.47
N GLU A 130 -18.96 4.97 -13.38
CA GLU A 130 -17.91 4.36 -12.55
C GLU A 130 -16.54 4.60 -13.19
N THR A 131 -16.14 5.87 -13.24
CA THR A 131 -14.85 6.31 -13.73
C THR A 131 -13.93 6.45 -12.53
N TYR A 132 -12.84 5.69 -12.57
CA TYR A 132 -11.75 5.74 -11.61
C TYR A 132 -10.54 6.40 -12.25
N GLU A 133 -9.81 7.18 -11.47
CA GLU A 133 -8.59 7.83 -11.91
C GLU A 133 -7.47 7.53 -10.92
N LEU A 134 -6.36 7.00 -11.45
CA LEU A 134 -5.19 6.59 -10.68
C LEU A 134 -4.00 7.44 -11.10
N ILE A 135 -3.42 8.16 -10.15
CA ILE A 135 -2.20 8.95 -10.35
C ILE A 135 -1.15 8.48 -9.35
N ARG A 136 0.02 8.12 -9.82
CA ARG A 136 1.18 7.78 -8.99
C ARG A 136 2.25 8.85 -9.14
N LEU A 137 2.68 9.41 -8.02
CA LEU A 137 3.70 10.45 -7.93
C LEU A 137 4.83 9.94 -7.06
N GLY A 138 6.07 10.06 -7.51
CA GLY A 138 7.25 9.66 -6.76
C GLY A 138 8.19 10.84 -6.53
N ARG A 139 9.31 10.56 -5.87
CA ARG A 139 10.42 11.51 -5.74
C ARG A 139 11.61 11.05 -6.55
N GLU A 140 12.15 11.96 -7.36
CA GLU A 140 13.43 11.76 -8.06
C GLU A 140 14.31 12.99 -7.85
N ARG A 141 15.50 12.79 -7.26
CA ARG A 141 16.48 13.86 -7.02
C ARG A 141 15.87 15.08 -6.31
N GLY A 142 15.06 14.81 -5.30
CA GLY A 142 14.38 15.82 -4.49
C GLY A 142 13.11 16.42 -5.10
N ALA A 143 12.79 16.17 -6.37
CA ALA A 143 11.59 16.69 -7.05
C ALA A 143 10.46 15.65 -7.11
N VAL A 144 9.21 16.12 -7.03
CA VAL A 144 8.03 15.27 -7.25
C VAL A 144 7.84 15.07 -8.75
N VAL A 145 7.70 13.82 -9.18
CA VAL A 145 7.56 13.44 -10.60
C VAL A 145 6.41 12.45 -10.79
N PRO A 146 5.70 12.48 -11.94
CA PRO A 146 4.73 11.46 -12.25
C PRO A 146 5.42 10.12 -12.55
N LEU A 147 4.92 9.06 -11.91
CA LEU A 147 5.31 7.68 -12.17
C LEU A 147 4.30 6.98 -13.07
N HIS A 148 3.01 7.25 -12.88
CA HIS A 148 1.93 6.63 -13.64
C HIS A 148 0.67 7.51 -13.62
N HIS A 149 -0.11 7.51 -14.70
CA HIS A 149 -1.45 8.09 -14.73
C HIS A 149 -2.36 7.28 -15.64
N ALA A 150 -3.48 6.81 -15.11
CA ALA A 150 -4.49 6.10 -15.88
C ALA A 150 -5.91 6.52 -15.46
N ILE A 151 -6.83 6.35 -16.40
CA ILE A 151 -8.27 6.47 -16.15
C ILE A 151 -8.91 5.13 -16.52
N SER A 152 -9.66 4.56 -15.59
CA SER A 152 -10.42 3.33 -15.76
C SER A 152 -11.91 3.65 -15.84
N HIS A 153 -12.57 3.19 -16.89
CA HIS A 153 -14.02 3.29 -17.02
C HIS A 153 -14.63 1.91 -16.83
N ALA A 154 -15.48 1.74 -15.82
CA ALA A 154 -16.34 0.56 -15.77
C ALA A 154 -17.40 0.66 -16.87
N ARG A 155 -17.65 -0.47 -17.51
CA ARG A 155 -18.68 -0.63 -18.53
C ARG A 155 -19.91 -1.32 -17.93
N PRO A 156 -21.09 -1.17 -18.55
CA PRO A 156 -22.31 -1.85 -18.10
C PRO A 156 -22.22 -3.39 -18.07
N ASP A 157 -21.29 -3.97 -18.82
CA ASP A 157 -21.02 -5.42 -18.84
C ASP A 157 -20.10 -5.88 -17.69
N GLY A 158 -19.72 -4.98 -16.78
CA GLY A 158 -18.80 -5.24 -15.67
C GLY A 158 -17.32 -5.21 -16.05
N SER A 159 -16.98 -5.07 -17.34
CA SER A 159 -15.59 -4.93 -17.77
C SER A 159 -15.04 -3.53 -17.48
N ARG A 160 -13.71 -3.42 -17.33
CA ARG A 160 -13.02 -2.14 -17.18
C ARG A 160 -12.23 -1.84 -18.44
N ARG A 161 -12.27 -0.58 -18.87
CA ARG A 161 -11.39 -0.06 -19.91
C ARG A 161 -10.41 0.92 -19.28
N ASP A 162 -9.14 0.57 -19.32
CA ASP A 162 -8.08 1.44 -18.85
C ASP A 162 -7.52 2.25 -20.02
N VAL A 163 -7.31 3.55 -19.76
CA VAL A 163 -6.65 4.49 -20.65
C VAL A 163 -5.45 5.02 -19.91
N THR A 164 -4.27 4.54 -20.27
CA THR A 164 -3.00 5.07 -19.76
C THR A 164 -2.73 6.43 -20.40
N ILE A 165 -2.60 7.45 -19.56
CA ILE A 165 -2.25 8.82 -19.96
C ILE A 165 -0.74 9.03 -19.83
N TYR A 166 -0.15 8.55 -18.74
CA TYR A 166 1.28 8.55 -18.51
C TYR A 166 1.75 7.12 -18.19
N PRO A 167 2.57 6.50 -19.05
CA PRO A 167 3.00 5.12 -18.84
C PRO A 167 3.95 5.01 -17.65
N SER A 168 3.91 3.86 -16.98
CA SER A 168 4.90 3.51 -15.97
C SER A 168 6.30 3.54 -16.59
N ARG A 169 7.25 4.15 -15.89
CA ARG A 169 8.66 4.05 -16.29
C ARG A 169 9.12 2.61 -16.05
N PRO A 170 9.93 2.01 -16.93
CA PRO A 170 10.61 0.77 -16.58
C PRO A 170 11.50 1.03 -15.36
N ASP A 171 11.40 0.14 -14.38
CA ASP A 171 12.18 0.14 -13.14
C ASP A 171 13.63 0.59 -13.40
N ARG A 172 14.00 1.76 -12.86
CA ARG A 172 15.40 2.11 -12.66
C ARG A 172 15.78 1.59 -11.27
N ARG A 173 15.89 0.26 -11.15
CA ARG A 173 16.64 -0.35 -10.05
C ARG A 173 18.13 -0.13 -10.28
#